data_AF-A0A7V3XGH6-F1
#
_entry.id   AF-A0A7V3XGH6-F1
#
_cell.length_a   1.000
_cell.length_b   1.000
_cell.length_c   1.000
_cell.angle_alpha   90.00
_cell.angle_beta   90.00
_cell.angle_gamma   90.00
#
_symmetry.space_group_name_H-M   'P 1'
#
loop_
_entity.id
_entity.type
_entity.pdbx_description
1 polymer ?
#
loop_
_entity_poly.entity_id
_entity_poly.type
_entity_poly.pdbx_seq_one_letter_code
_entity_poly.pdbx_strand_id
1 'polypeptide(L)'
;MDRELPNAAEVLDQLSSSLNRMLELLQVMVSTIRPPSANTLPTVSATLSGIAQATEHAALRVLDETEALQDDQARLNAALERLRVKLPAKDTEAAATWAEAAACSNALSARALKIMAAMEFQDLAAQHIDRTLQSVEDVRQRLRNVLEIFDLQVREAAAEMSPIGPARDFTPSADRQALADRILAERR
;
A
#
# COMPACT_ATOMS: atom_id res chain seq x y z
N MET A 1 22.56 -9.42 69.66
CA MET A 1 21.28 -9.79 69.02
C MET A 1 21.62 -10.31 67.65
N ASP A 2 21.59 -11.63 67.57
CA ASP A 2 22.03 -12.46 66.46
C ASP A 2 21.29 -12.11 65.16
N ARG A 3 22.06 -11.91 64.08
CA ARG A 3 21.55 -12.00 62.73
C ARG A 3 21.49 -13.49 62.40
N GLU A 4 20.32 -14.10 62.55
CA GLU A 4 20.06 -15.43 61.99
C GLU A 4 20.38 -15.38 60.49
N LEU A 5 21.41 -16.12 60.09
CA LEU A 5 21.76 -16.29 58.68
C LEU A 5 20.59 -17.05 58.02
N PRO A 6 20.07 -16.57 56.88
CA PRO A 6 18.94 -17.20 56.22
C PRO A 6 19.28 -18.66 55.92
N ASN A 7 18.34 -19.56 56.24
CA ASN A 7 18.52 -20.99 56.03
C ASN A 7 18.67 -21.24 54.52
N ALA A 8 19.64 -22.05 54.10
CA ALA A 8 19.92 -22.32 52.69
C ALA A 8 18.68 -22.80 51.92
N ALA A 9 17.76 -23.50 52.60
CA ALA A 9 16.48 -23.93 52.07
C ALA A 9 15.53 -22.75 51.72
N GLU A 10 15.48 -21.70 52.54
CA GLU A 10 14.64 -20.51 52.28
C GLU A 10 15.17 -19.69 51.10
N VAL A 11 16.50 -19.58 50.98
CA VAL A 11 17.14 -18.90 49.83
C VAL A 11 16.87 -19.65 48.52
N LEU A 12 16.96 -20.99 48.55
CA LEU A 12 16.64 -21.83 47.39
C LEU A 12 15.17 -21.74 46.99
N ASP A 13 14.25 -21.69 47.95
CA ASP A 13 12.82 -21.57 47.70
C ASP A 13 12.46 -20.18 47.13
N GLN A 14 13.07 -19.11 47.66
CA GLN A 14 12.95 -17.76 47.10
C GLN A 14 13.51 -17.66 45.69
N LEU A 15 14.66 -18.30 45.40
CA LEU A 15 15.25 -18.30 44.07
C LEU A 15 14.40 -19.07 43.07
N SER A 16 13.85 -20.21 43.47
CA SER A 16 12.92 -21.03 42.68
C SER A 16 11.63 -20.26 42.36
N SER A 17 11.05 -19.59 43.36
CA SER A 17 9.86 -18.76 43.20
C SER A 17 10.12 -17.58 42.26
N SER A 18 11.28 -16.91 42.40
CA SER A 18 11.69 -15.83 41.51
C SER A 18 11.90 -16.30 40.06
N LEU A 19 12.55 -17.45 39.87
CA LEU A 19 12.73 -18.08 38.56
C LEU A 19 11.39 -18.44 37.90
N ASN A 20 10.48 -19.07 38.64
CA ASN A 20 9.15 -19.40 38.11
C ASN A 20 8.37 -18.15 37.70
N ARG A 21 8.44 -17.08 38.50
CA ARG A 21 7.78 -15.82 38.16
C ARG A 21 8.41 -15.13 36.94
N MET A 22 9.73 -15.22 36.77
CA MET A 22 10.40 -14.76 35.55
C MET A 22 9.98 -15.59 34.34
N LEU A 23 9.86 -16.91 34.47
CA LEU A 23 9.38 -17.78 33.38
C LEU A 23 7.94 -17.48 32.99
N GLU A 24 7.05 -17.25 33.96
CA GLU A 24 5.65 -16.84 33.70
C GLU A 24 5.60 -15.49 32.96
N LEU A 25 6.36 -14.49 33.39
CA LEU A 25 6.43 -13.19 32.72
C LEU A 25 6.99 -13.31 31.29
N LEU A 26 8.01 -14.16 31.09
CA LEU A 26 8.56 -14.45 29.77
C LEU A 26 7.54 -15.14 28.87
N GLN A 27 6.78 -16.11 29.39
CA GLN A 27 5.72 -16.79 28.64
C GLN A 27 4.63 -15.81 28.19
N VAL A 28 4.17 -14.92 29.08
CA VAL A 28 3.19 -13.89 28.75
C VAL A 28 3.73 -12.92 27.69
N MET A 29 4.99 -12.51 27.81
CA MET A 29 5.63 -11.63 26.82
C MET A 29 5.73 -12.32 25.45
N VAL A 30 6.17 -13.57 25.40
CA VAL A 30 6.26 -14.37 24.17
C VAL A 30 4.89 -14.58 23.53
N SER A 31 3.86 -14.90 24.32
CA SER A 31 2.50 -15.08 23.80
C SER A 31 1.91 -13.79 23.23
N THR A 32 2.37 -12.64 23.72
CA THR A 32 1.91 -11.32 23.23
C THR A 32 2.66 -10.86 21.97
N ILE A 33 3.94 -11.22 21.84
CA ILE A 33 4.81 -10.79 20.73
C ILE A 33 4.72 -11.72 19.51
N ARG A 34 4.56 -13.03 19.74
CA ARG A 34 4.56 -14.04 18.68
C ARG A 34 3.46 -13.79 17.63
N PRO A 35 2.17 -13.53 17.98
CA PRO A 35 1.13 -13.29 16.99
C PRO A 35 1.41 -12.09 16.04
N PRO A 36 1.76 -10.88 16.53
CA PRO A 36 2.05 -9.77 15.64
C PRO A 36 3.31 -9.99 14.79
N SER A 37 4.34 -10.67 15.32
CA SER A 37 5.54 -10.99 14.57
C SER A 37 5.32 -12.00 13.43
N ALA A 38 4.47 -13.00 13.66
CA ALA A 38 4.24 -14.11 12.71
C ALA A 38 3.14 -13.81 11.69
N ASN A 39 2.10 -13.08 12.10
CA ASN A 39 0.89 -12.93 11.30
C ASN A 39 0.63 -11.46 10.93
N THR A 40 0.57 -10.56 11.91
CA THR A 40 0.14 -9.17 11.67
C THR A 40 1.14 -8.37 10.84
N LEU A 41 2.42 -8.36 11.20
CA LEU A 41 3.44 -7.58 10.48
C LEU A 41 3.63 -8.06 9.02
N PRO A 42 3.69 -9.37 8.73
CA PRO A 42 3.69 -9.85 7.35
C PRO A 42 2.45 -9.44 6.56
N THR A 43 1.24 -9.51 7.14
CA THR A 43 0.02 -9.05 6.48
C THR A 43 0.06 -7.55 6.18
N VAL A 44 0.52 -6.72 7.13
CA VAL A 44 0.66 -5.27 6.94
C VAL A 44 1.65 -4.99 5.81
N SER A 45 2.79 -5.67 5.81
CA SER A 45 3.79 -5.56 4.74
C SER A 45 3.19 -5.89 3.38
N ALA A 46 2.53 -7.04 3.24
CA ALA A 46 1.91 -7.43 1.98
C ALA A 46 0.79 -6.47 1.53
N THR A 47 0.01 -5.93 2.47
CA THR A 47 -1.05 -4.96 2.15
C THR A 47 -0.47 -3.63 1.69
N LEU A 48 0.58 -3.13 2.35
CA LEU A 48 1.28 -1.91 1.94
C LEU A 48 1.92 -2.07 0.56
N SER A 49 2.55 -3.21 0.27
CA SER A 49 3.07 -3.53 -1.06
C SER A 49 1.96 -3.57 -2.11
N GLY A 50 0.82 -4.17 -1.79
CA GLY A 50 -0.35 -4.20 -2.68
C GLY A 50 -0.91 -2.79 -2.95
N ILE A 51 -0.91 -1.90 -1.95
CA ILE A 51 -1.28 -0.50 -2.11
C ILE A 51 -0.30 0.22 -3.04
N ALA A 52 1.02 0.07 -2.83
CA ALA A 52 2.03 0.67 -3.70
C ALA A 52 1.82 0.27 -5.17
N GLN A 53 1.69 -1.03 -5.43
CA GLN A 53 1.47 -1.55 -6.77
C GLN A 53 0.15 -1.05 -7.39
N ALA A 54 -0.94 -1.00 -6.60
CA ALA A 54 -2.22 -0.48 -7.06
C ALA A 54 -2.14 1.01 -7.41
N THR A 55 -1.45 1.80 -6.59
CA THR A 55 -1.27 3.23 -6.82
C THR A 55 -0.40 3.49 -8.05
N GLU A 56 0.65 2.69 -8.25
CA GLU A 56 1.50 2.78 -9.43
C GLU A 56 0.72 2.42 -10.71
N HIS A 57 -0.03 1.33 -10.68
CA HIS A 57 -0.84 0.92 -11.82
C HIS A 57 -1.89 1.99 -12.17
N ALA A 58 -2.58 2.55 -11.16
CA ALA A 58 -3.57 3.61 -11.39
C ALA A 58 -2.92 4.87 -11.96
N ALA A 59 -1.73 5.22 -11.48
CA ALA A 59 -0.98 6.38 -11.95
C ALA A 59 -0.53 6.23 -13.41
N LEU A 60 0.03 5.08 -13.78
CA LEU A 60 0.39 4.78 -15.17
C LEU A 60 -0.82 4.90 -16.09
N ARG A 61 -1.97 4.37 -15.70
CA ARG A 61 -3.20 4.53 -16.49
C ARG A 61 -3.64 5.98 -16.64
N VAL A 62 -3.49 6.79 -15.60
CA VAL A 62 -3.78 8.23 -15.70
C VAL A 62 -2.83 8.91 -16.67
N LEU A 63 -1.54 8.55 -16.67
CA LEU A 63 -0.56 9.07 -17.62
C LEU A 63 -0.91 8.66 -19.06
N ASP A 64 -1.19 7.38 -19.30
CA ASP A 64 -1.59 6.85 -20.62
C ASP A 64 -2.83 7.60 -21.18
N GLU A 65 -3.87 7.77 -20.37
CA GLU A 65 -5.09 8.48 -20.76
C GLU A 65 -4.82 9.98 -20.99
N THR A 66 -3.88 10.56 -20.25
CA THR A 66 -3.51 11.97 -20.41
C THR A 66 -2.69 12.20 -21.69
N GLU A 67 -1.81 11.27 -22.05
CA GLU A 67 -1.10 11.26 -23.33
C GLU A 67 -2.08 11.10 -24.50
N ALA A 68 -3.01 10.14 -24.42
CA ALA A 68 -4.06 9.98 -25.43
C ALA A 68 -4.89 11.26 -25.62
N LEU A 69 -5.20 11.95 -24.52
CA LEU A 69 -5.92 13.23 -24.54
C LEU A 69 -5.10 14.36 -25.19
N GLN A 70 -3.77 14.35 -25.06
CA GLN A 70 -2.89 15.28 -25.77
C GLN A 70 -2.86 15.00 -27.28
N ASP A 71 -2.80 13.74 -27.68
CA ASP A 71 -2.85 13.33 -29.09
C ASP A 71 -4.19 13.74 -29.73
N ASP A 72 -5.30 13.48 -29.05
CA ASP A 72 -6.62 13.89 -29.52
C ASP A 72 -6.77 15.42 -29.57
N GLN A 73 -6.17 16.15 -28.64
CA GLN A 73 -6.12 17.61 -28.67
C GLN A 73 -5.31 18.13 -29.87
N ALA A 74 -4.18 17.51 -30.20
CA ALA A 74 -3.38 17.86 -31.38
C ALA A 74 -4.17 17.61 -32.67
N ARG A 75 -4.90 16.49 -32.75
CA ARG A 75 -5.79 16.17 -33.87
C ARG A 75 -6.94 17.17 -33.99
N LEU A 76 -7.54 17.58 -32.86
CA LEU A 76 -8.59 18.59 -32.81
C LEU A 76 -8.08 19.94 -33.29
N ASN A 77 -6.91 20.39 -32.81
CA ASN A 77 -6.28 21.63 -33.27
C ASN A 77 -6.00 21.61 -34.77
N ALA A 78 -5.47 20.51 -35.31
CA ALA A 78 -5.26 20.38 -36.75
C ALA A 78 -6.57 20.42 -37.56
N ALA A 79 -7.67 19.88 -37.02
CA ALA A 79 -8.98 19.96 -37.65
C ALA A 79 -9.57 21.39 -37.58
N LEU A 80 -9.39 22.09 -36.46
CA LEU A 80 -9.79 23.48 -36.28
C LEU A 80 -9.05 24.40 -37.25
N GLU A 81 -7.74 24.22 -37.45
CA GLU A 81 -6.98 25.00 -38.44
C GLU A 81 -7.45 24.73 -39.87
N ARG A 82 -7.78 23.48 -40.22
CA ARG A 82 -8.38 23.15 -41.53
C ARG A 82 -9.75 23.81 -41.73
N LEU A 83 -10.54 23.95 -40.66
CA LEU A 83 -11.82 24.66 -40.67
C LEU A 83 -11.62 26.17 -40.79
N ARG A 84 -10.61 26.74 -40.12
CA ARG A 84 -10.25 28.17 -40.19
C ARG A 84 -10.07 28.65 -41.63
N VAL A 85 -9.38 27.86 -42.46
CA VAL A 85 -9.10 28.20 -43.86
C VAL A 85 -10.37 28.21 -44.74
N LYS A 86 -11.42 27.49 -44.33
CA LYS A 86 -12.70 27.40 -45.07
C LYS A 86 -13.73 28.44 -44.62
N LEU A 87 -13.46 29.18 -43.55
CA LEU A 87 -14.37 30.18 -43.01
C LEU A 87 -14.43 31.44 -43.88
N PRO A 88 -15.62 32.01 -44.16
CA PRO A 88 -15.73 33.25 -44.90
C PRO A 88 -15.08 34.40 -44.12
N ALA A 89 -14.17 35.16 -44.74
CA ALA A 89 -13.41 36.24 -44.06
C ALA A 89 -14.28 37.39 -43.51
N LYS A 90 -15.56 37.47 -43.90
CA LYS A 90 -16.51 38.50 -43.43
C LYS A 90 -17.46 38.01 -42.33
N ASP A 91 -17.40 36.73 -41.98
CA ASP A 91 -18.26 36.16 -40.94
C ASP A 91 -17.61 36.28 -39.56
N THR A 92 -17.95 37.35 -38.86
CA THR A 92 -17.40 37.66 -37.53
C THR A 92 -17.90 36.72 -36.44
N GLU A 93 -19.10 36.16 -36.59
CA GLU A 93 -19.67 35.22 -35.62
C GLU A 93 -18.94 33.87 -35.71
N ALA A 94 -18.76 33.37 -36.93
CA ALA A 94 -18.04 32.12 -37.14
C ALA A 94 -16.55 32.22 -36.75
N ALA A 95 -15.93 33.39 -36.91
CA ALA A 95 -14.58 33.66 -36.41
C ALA A 95 -14.51 33.68 -34.87
N ALA A 96 -15.52 34.21 -34.18
CA ALA A 96 -15.59 34.22 -32.72
C ALA A 96 -15.76 32.79 -32.17
N THR A 97 -16.68 32.00 -32.73
CA THR A 97 -16.90 30.60 -32.35
C THR A 97 -15.64 29.75 -32.57
N TRP A 98 -14.91 29.99 -33.66
CA TRP A 98 -13.62 29.34 -33.89
C TRP A 98 -12.59 29.69 -32.81
N ALA A 99 -12.48 30.98 -32.45
CA ALA A 99 -11.54 31.44 -31.44
C ALA A 99 -11.85 30.83 -30.07
N GLU A 100 -13.13 30.71 -29.73
CA GLU A 100 -13.58 30.08 -28.49
C GLU A 100 -13.26 28.57 -28.48
N ALA A 101 -13.50 27.85 -29.59
CA ALA A 101 -13.14 26.44 -29.73
C ALA A 101 -11.62 26.22 -29.62
N ALA A 102 -10.80 27.07 -30.25
CA ALA A 102 -9.35 27.02 -30.16
C ALA A 102 -8.85 27.31 -28.73
N ALA A 103 -9.45 28.29 -28.05
CA ALA A 103 -9.13 28.59 -26.65
C ALA A 103 -9.47 27.40 -25.73
N CYS A 104 -10.62 26.77 -25.93
CA CYS A 104 -11.04 25.59 -25.18
C CYS A 104 -10.10 24.41 -25.39
N SER A 105 -9.69 24.14 -26.64
CA SER A 105 -8.72 23.11 -26.99
C SER A 105 -7.35 23.35 -26.33
N ASN A 106 -6.85 24.58 -26.33
CA ASN A 106 -5.60 24.92 -25.66
C ASN A 106 -5.70 24.79 -24.13
N ALA A 107 -6.84 25.16 -23.55
CA ALA A 107 -7.09 24.97 -22.13
C ALA A 107 -7.11 23.48 -21.74
N LEU A 108 -7.61 22.60 -22.62
CA LEU A 108 -7.60 21.15 -22.43
C LEU A 108 -6.16 20.62 -22.35
N SER A 109 -5.29 21.01 -23.28
CA SER A 109 -3.85 20.64 -23.27
C SER A 109 -3.15 21.14 -22.00
N ALA A 110 -3.41 22.38 -21.58
CA ALA A 110 -2.85 22.92 -20.34
C ALA A 110 -3.31 22.16 -19.08
N ARG A 111 -4.54 21.65 -19.07
CA ARG A 111 -5.05 20.81 -17.96
C ARG A 111 -4.41 19.43 -17.97
N ALA A 112 -4.22 18.83 -19.14
CA ALA A 112 -3.51 17.55 -19.30
C ALA A 112 -2.09 17.63 -18.70
N LEU A 113 -1.33 18.66 -19.05
CA LEU A 113 0.01 18.90 -18.49
C LEU A 113 0.00 19.06 -16.97
N LYS A 114 -1.01 19.74 -16.42
CA LYS A 114 -1.17 19.87 -14.95
C LYS A 114 -1.47 18.53 -14.27
N ILE A 115 -2.25 17.65 -14.91
CA ILE A 115 -2.52 16.31 -14.39
C ILE A 115 -1.21 15.52 -14.34
N MET A 116 -0.44 15.50 -15.43
CA MET A 116 0.85 14.80 -15.46
C MET A 116 1.82 15.33 -14.39
N ALA A 117 1.92 16.65 -14.23
CA ALA A 117 2.76 17.24 -13.18
C ALA A 117 2.27 16.88 -11.76
N ALA A 118 0.95 16.82 -11.53
CA ALA A 118 0.41 16.42 -10.23
C ALA A 118 0.70 14.94 -9.90
N MET A 119 0.91 14.09 -10.91
CA MET A 119 1.26 12.69 -10.72
C MET A 119 2.68 12.46 -10.18
N GLU A 120 3.55 13.50 -10.15
CA GLU A 120 4.89 13.42 -9.55
C GLU A 120 4.88 13.01 -8.06
N PHE A 121 3.77 13.24 -7.35
CA PHE A 121 3.60 12.79 -5.96
C PHE A 121 3.65 11.26 -5.80
N GLN A 122 3.37 10.49 -6.86
CA GLN A 122 3.37 9.04 -6.81
C GLN A 122 4.75 8.46 -6.44
N ASP A 123 5.82 9.03 -6.99
CA ASP A 123 7.19 8.58 -6.66
C ASP A 123 7.49 8.79 -5.18
N LEU A 124 7.11 9.94 -4.64
CA LEU A 124 7.24 10.23 -3.21
C LEU A 124 6.41 9.25 -2.36
N ALA A 125 5.19 8.94 -2.78
CA ALA A 125 4.32 7.97 -2.10
C ALA A 125 4.93 6.56 -2.10
N ALA A 126 5.48 6.11 -3.23
CA ALA A 126 6.17 4.82 -3.34
C ALA A 126 7.38 4.77 -2.39
N GLN A 127 8.23 5.80 -2.39
CA GLN A 127 9.36 5.88 -1.46
C GLN A 127 8.94 5.85 0.02
N HIS A 128 7.83 6.50 0.38
CA HIS A 128 7.33 6.46 1.75
C HIS A 128 6.81 5.07 2.13
N ILE A 129 6.13 4.38 1.23
CA ILE A 129 5.69 3.01 1.44
C ILE A 129 6.90 2.10 1.60
N ASP A 130 7.92 2.19 0.73
CA ASP A 130 9.14 1.38 0.81
C ASP A 130 9.89 1.56 2.13
N ARG A 131 10.06 2.81 2.60
CA ARG A 131 10.68 3.07 3.92
C ARG A 131 9.85 2.49 5.07
N THR A 132 8.52 2.51 4.94
CA THR A 132 7.61 1.91 5.93
C THR A 132 7.74 0.40 5.94
N LEU A 133 7.80 -0.24 4.76
CA LEU A 133 8.02 -1.67 4.61
C LEU A 133 9.34 -2.11 5.24
N GLN A 134 10.43 -1.38 4.97
CA GLN A 134 11.74 -1.62 5.59
C GLN A 134 11.66 -1.52 7.12
N SER A 135 10.99 -0.49 7.65
CA SER A 135 10.82 -0.31 9.10
C SER A 135 10.01 -1.45 9.73
N VAL A 136 8.95 -1.91 9.07
CA VAL A 136 8.14 -3.07 9.51
C VAL A 136 8.98 -4.34 9.52
N GLU A 137 9.80 -4.55 8.50
CA GLU A 137 10.69 -5.70 8.38
C GLU A 137 11.80 -5.70 9.45
N ASP A 138 12.38 -4.54 9.74
CA ASP A 138 13.36 -4.37 10.82
C ASP A 138 12.75 -4.70 12.19
N VAL A 139 11.54 -4.22 12.46
CA VAL A 139 10.82 -4.56 13.70
C VAL A 139 10.55 -6.06 13.75
N ARG A 140 10.08 -6.64 12.65
CA ARG A 140 9.82 -8.08 12.55
C ARG A 140 11.08 -8.90 12.85
N GLN A 141 12.22 -8.53 12.30
CA GLN A 141 13.48 -9.22 12.54
C GLN A 141 13.96 -9.07 13.99
N ARG A 142 13.80 -7.89 14.60
CA ARG A 142 14.11 -7.70 16.02
C ARG A 142 13.23 -8.56 16.92
N LEU A 143 11.92 -8.62 16.63
CA LEU A 143 10.99 -9.47 17.39
C LEU A 143 11.33 -10.96 17.22
N ARG A 144 11.69 -11.38 15.99
CA ARG A 144 12.17 -12.74 15.74
C ARG A 144 13.42 -13.07 16.55
N ASN A 145 14.43 -12.21 16.54
CA ASN A 145 15.66 -12.41 17.31
C ASN A 145 15.36 -12.53 18.83
N VAL A 146 14.43 -11.70 19.33
CA VAL A 146 13.97 -11.78 20.73
C VAL A 146 13.29 -13.12 21.00
N LEU A 147 12.40 -13.57 20.11
CA LEU A 147 11.73 -14.87 20.25
C LEU A 147 12.71 -16.05 20.17
N GLU A 148 13.73 -16.00 19.32
CA GLU A 148 14.77 -17.03 19.20
C GLU A 148 15.60 -17.14 20.49
N ILE A 149 15.90 -16.02 21.15
CA ILE A 149 16.60 -16.02 22.45
C ILE A 149 15.75 -16.69 23.54
N PHE A 150 14.43 -16.58 23.44
CA PHE A 150 13.47 -17.10 24.43
C PHE A 150 12.86 -18.44 24.06
N ASP A 151 13.38 -19.17 23.06
CA ASP A 151 12.84 -20.43 22.54
C ASP A 151 13.01 -21.64 23.51
N LEU A 152 12.79 -21.40 24.80
CA LEU A 152 12.43 -22.41 25.79
C LEU A 152 10.97 -22.84 25.58
N GLN A 153 10.77 -23.69 24.56
CA GLN A 153 9.63 -24.63 24.42
C GLN A 153 8.23 -24.08 24.76
N VAL A 154 7.88 -22.87 24.33
CA VAL A 154 6.48 -22.44 24.38
C VAL A 154 5.75 -23.10 23.22
N ARG A 155 5.18 -24.27 23.52
CA ARG A 155 4.23 -25.08 22.75
C ARG A 155 3.40 -24.19 21.82
N GLU A 156 3.36 -24.53 20.54
CA GLU A 156 2.62 -23.82 19.50
C GLU A 156 1.18 -23.55 19.96
N ALA A 157 0.91 -22.33 20.42
CA ALA A 157 -0.43 -21.81 20.45
C ALA A 157 -0.83 -21.61 18.98
N ALA A 158 -1.94 -22.26 18.60
CA ALA A 158 -2.48 -22.29 17.25
C ALA A 158 -2.41 -20.90 16.61
N ALA A 159 -2.01 -20.84 15.34
CA ALA A 159 -1.94 -19.62 14.56
C ALA A 159 -3.29 -18.89 14.60
N GLU A 160 -3.42 -17.93 15.52
CA GLU A 160 -4.54 -17.01 15.53
C GLU A 160 -4.44 -16.18 14.25
N MET A 161 -5.45 -16.34 13.39
CA MET A 161 -5.59 -15.58 12.15
C MET A 161 -5.37 -14.10 12.42
N SER A 162 -4.50 -13.47 11.63
CA SER A 162 -4.27 -12.03 11.69
C SER A 162 -5.63 -11.29 11.69
N PRO A 163 -5.87 -10.33 12.59
CA PRO A 163 -7.13 -9.56 12.62
C PRO A 163 -7.33 -8.71 11.35
N ILE A 164 -6.28 -8.56 10.55
CA ILE A 164 -6.27 -7.83 9.27
C ILE A 164 -6.70 -8.74 8.10
N GLY A 165 -6.89 -10.04 8.35
CA GLY A 165 -7.22 -11.03 7.33
C GLY A 165 -6.01 -11.47 6.49
N PRO A 166 -6.21 -12.35 5.49
CA PRO A 166 -5.13 -12.75 4.59
C PRO A 166 -4.69 -11.57 3.72
N ALA A 167 -3.38 -11.47 3.49
CA ALA A 167 -2.84 -10.60 2.47
C ALA A 167 -3.51 -10.88 1.13
N ARG A 168 -3.96 -9.83 0.44
CA ARG A 168 -4.51 -9.95 -0.91
C ARG A 168 -3.52 -9.34 -1.88
N ASP A 169 -3.02 -10.17 -2.79
CA ASP A 169 -2.18 -9.68 -3.88
C ASP A 169 -2.99 -8.76 -4.79
N PHE A 170 -2.34 -7.69 -5.25
CA PHE A 170 -2.94 -6.82 -6.24
C PHE A 170 -3.04 -7.56 -7.58
N THR A 171 -4.28 -7.78 -8.04
CA THR A 171 -4.59 -8.35 -9.35
C THR A 171 -5.19 -7.25 -10.23
N PRO A 172 -4.57 -6.92 -11.38
CA PRO A 172 -5.11 -5.98 -12.35
C PRO A 172 -6.51 -6.38 -12.81
N SER A 173 -7.34 -5.42 -13.22
CA SER A 173 -8.78 -5.65 -13.44
C SER A 173 -9.13 -6.69 -14.52
N ALA A 174 -8.19 -7.07 -15.38
CA ALA A 174 -8.36 -8.12 -16.38
C ALA A 174 -8.77 -9.47 -15.74
N ASP A 175 -8.18 -9.82 -14.59
CA ASP A 175 -8.50 -11.07 -13.90
C ASP A 175 -9.86 -11.01 -13.19
N ARG A 176 -10.28 -9.82 -12.72
CA ARG A 176 -11.59 -9.65 -12.08
C ARG A 176 -12.73 -9.70 -13.09
N GLN A 177 -12.53 -9.18 -14.30
CA GLN A 177 -13.49 -9.30 -15.39
C GLN A 177 -13.65 -10.77 -15.79
N ALA A 178 -12.54 -11.49 -15.99
CA ALA A 178 -12.55 -12.91 -16.33
C ALA A 178 -13.14 -13.81 -15.23
N LEU A 179 -13.02 -13.40 -13.96
CA LEU A 179 -13.63 -14.08 -12.82
C LEU A 179 -15.12 -13.77 -12.69
N ALA A 180 -15.54 -12.52 -12.95
CA ALA A 180 -16.95 -12.15 -13.03
C ALA A 180 -17.65 -12.88 -14.18
N ASP A 181 -17.01 -12.96 -15.35
CA ASP A 181 -17.53 -13.68 -16.52
C ASP A 181 -17.65 -15.18 -16.24
N ARG A 182 -16.71 -15.78 -15.51
CA ARG A 182 -16.78 -17.18 -15.07
C ARG A 182 -17.94 -17.42 -14.10
N ILE A 183 -18.12 -16.56 -13.11
CA ILE A 183 -19.23 -16.68 -12.13
C ILE A 183 -20.59 -16.52 -12.83
N LEU A 184 -20.67 -15.64 -13.83
CA LEU A 184 -21.89 -15.48 -14.64
C LEU A 184 -22.15 -16.68 -15.56
N ALA A 185 -21.10 -17.33 -16.06
CA ALA A 185 -21.21 -18.54 -16.87
C ALA A 185 -21.61 -19.78 -16.04
N GLU A 186 -21.17 -19.89 -14.80
CA GLU A 186 -21.54 -20.99 -13.88
C GLU A 186 -22.99 -20.91 -13.36
N ARG A 187 -23.66 -19.75 -13.52
CA ARG A 187 -25.06 -19.53 -13.11
C ARG A 187 -26.08 -19.57 -14.27
N ARG A 188 -25.66 -19.96 -15.47
CA ARG A 188 -26.53 -20.24 -16.63
C ARG A 188 -26.63 -21.73 -16.86
#